data_AF-A0A0U5JJA5-F1
#
_entry.id   AF-A0A0U5JJA5-F1
#
_cell.length_a   1.000
_cell.length_b   1.000
_cell.length_c   1.000
_cell.angle_alpha   90.00
_cell.angle_beta   90.00
_cell.angle_gamma   90.00
#
_symmetry.space_group_name_H-M   'P 1'
#
loop_
_entity.id
_entity.type
_entity.pdbx_description
1 polymer ?
#
loop_
_entity_poly.entity_id
_entity_poly.type
_entity_poly.pdbx_seq_one_letter_code
_entity_poly.pdbx_strand_id
1 'polypeptide(L)'
;MVLCQQTGRSGNRLSVFQNWNPNFMLTNNEILKSFRVVIASLPDKENCVCEIHYNNAQWVEISTETDTPIIYFYSHPVNDYWEFPLDVALEVLEKAKKRYLEE
;
A
#
# COMPACT_ATOMS: atom_id res chain seq x y z
N MET A 1 -12.04 6.86 19.67
CA MET A 1 -11.06 6.21 20.57
C MET A 1 -11.56 4.79 20.81
N VAL A 2 -11.08 3.82 20.04
CA VAL A 2 -11.45 2.40 20.23
C VAL A 2 -10.31 1.76 21.03
N LEU A 3 -10.60 1.41 22.28
CA LEU A 3 -9.71 0.68 23.18
C LEU A 3 -9.57 -0.77 22.69
N CYS A 4 -8.34 -1.19 22.37
CA CYS A 4 -8.00 -2.61 22.34
C CYS A 4 -7.53 -3.00 23.76
N GLN A 5 -8.33 -3.83 24.45
CA GLN A 5 -8.13 -4.17 25.86
C GLN A 5 -6.88 -5.05 26.04
N GLN A 6 -5.91 -4.58 26.82
CA GLN A 6 -4.85 -5.41 27.38
C GLN A 6 -5.31 -5.96 28.71
N THR A 7 -5.56 -7.27 28.79
CA THR A 7 -5.81 -7.95 30.06
C THR A 7 -4.47 -8.23 30.75
N GLY A 8 -4.22 -7.52 31.84
CA GLY A 8 -3.04 -7.71 32.68
C GLY A 8 -3.16 -8.93 33.58
N ARG A 9 -2.07 -9.72 33.69
CA ARG A 9 -1.76 -10.50 34.88
C ARG A 9 -0.30 -10.25 35.28
N SER A 10 -0.15 -9.92 36.56
CA SER A 10 1.07 -9.52 37.26
C SER A 10 2.19 -10.56 37.19
N GLY A 11 3.41 -10.10 36.87
CA GLY A 11 4.64 -10.87 37.06
C GLY A 11 5.81 -10.26 36.30
N ASN A 12 6.78 -9.70 37.02
CA ASN A 12 8.02 -9.16 36.47
C ASN A 12 8.74 -10.17 35.57
N ARG A 13 8.81 -9.92 34.25
CA ARG A 13 9.97 -10.30 33.42
C ARG A 13 9.87 -9.67 32.03
N LEU A 14 10.82 -8.77 31.76
CA LEU A 14 11.46 -8.44 30.48
C LEU A 14 10.59 -8.64 29.21
N SER A 15 10.29 -7.52 28.56
CA SER A 15 9.88 -7.37 27.16
C SER A 15 10.33 -8.52 26.23
N VAL A 16 9.49 -9.55 26.06
CA VAL A 16 9.61 -10.54 24.99
C VAL A 16 8.69 -10.12 23.85
N PHE A 17 9.05 -9.02 23.19
CA PHE A 17 8.66 -8.78 21.80
C PHE A 17 9.92 -8.80 20.93
N GLN A 18 10.75 -9.82 21.14
CA GLN A 18 11.83 -10.18 20.22
C GLN A 18 11.42 -11.47 19.53
N ASN A 19 10.53 -11.34 18.56
CA ASN A 19 10.52 -12.23 17.39
C ASN A 19 10.42 -11.33 16.17
N TRP A 20 11.45 -10.49 16.02
CA TRP A 20 11.70 -9.73 14.82
C TRP A 20 12.25 -10.70 13.78
N ASN A 21 11.54 -10.88 12.68
CA ASN A 21 11.98 -11.72 11.57
C ASN A 21 13.07 -10.96 10.78
N PRO A 22 14.33 -11.42 10.76
CA PRO A 22 15.47 -10.64 10.23
C PRO A 22 15.45 -10.45 8.70
N ASN A 23 14.47 -11.00 7.98
CA ASN A 23 14.27 -10.72 6.56
C ASN A 23 13.65 -9.34 6.27
N PHE A 24 13.25 -8.59 7.29
CA PHE A 24 12.62 -7.26 7.16
C PHE A 24 13.65 -6.14 7.37
N MET A 25 14.66 -6.05 6.49
CA MET A 25 15.67 -4.98 6.50
C MET A 25 15.63 -4.14 5.22
N LEU A 26 14.47 -4.04 4.57
CA LEU A 26 14.23 -2.94 3.64
C LEU A 26 13.79 -1.74 4.45
N THR A 27 14.55 -0.65 4.40
CA THR A 27 14.08 0.63 4.97
C THR A 27 12.84 1.07 4.19
N ASN A 28 11.96 1.88 4.82
CA ASN A 28 10.79 2.43 4.15
C ASN A 28 11.13 3.06 2.78
N ASN A 29 12.31 3.68 2.66
CA ASN A 29 12.81 4.25 1.41
C ASN A 29 13.10 3.20 0.33
N GLU A 30 13.59 2.02 0.69
CA GLU A 30 13.83 0.94 -0.27
C GLU A 30 12.50 0.33 -0.74
N ILE A 31 11.53 0.16 0.16
CA ILE A 31 10.18 -0.29 -0.19
C ILE A 31 9.50 0.72 -1.13
N LEU A 32 9.65 2.02 -0.87
CA LEU A 32 9.12 3.08 -1.74
C LEU A 32 9.68 3.02 -3.17
N LYS A 33 10.96 2.66 -3.34
CA LYS A 33 11.58 2.52 -4.67
C LYS A 33 11.05 1.33 -5.46
N SER A 34 10.50 0.32 -4.79
CA SER A 34 9.84 -0.82 -5.43
C SER A 34 8.46 -0.49 -6.00
N PHE A 35 7.88 0.67 -5.62
CA PHE A 35 6.64 1.15 -6.20
C PHE A 35 6.87 1.95 -7.47
N ARG A 36 6.00 1.73 -8.45
CA ARG A 36 5.99 2.47 -9.71
C ARG A 36 4.58 2.97 -9.99
N VAL A 37 4.45 4.28 -10.20
CA VAL A 37 3.21 4.93 -10.61
C VAL A 37 3.26 5.19 -12.12
N VAL A 38 2.26 4.73 -12.85
CA VAL A 38 2.17 4.82 -14.31
C VAL A 38 0.80 5.37 -14.67
N ILE A 39 0.74 6.40 -15.53
CA ILE A 39 -0.51 6.83 -16.15
C ILE A 39 -0.59 6.13 -17.50
N ALA A 40 -1.63 5.31 -17.68
CA ALA A 40 -1.81 4.49 -18.87
C ALA A 40 -3.18 4.78 -19.52
N SER A 41 -3.22 4.73 -20.85
CA SER A 41 -4.46 4.70 -21.61
C SER A 41 -4.75 3.25 -21.97
N LEU A 42 -5.80 2.68 -21.39
CA LEU A 42 -6.20 1.30 -21.67
C LEU A 42 -7.14 1.29 -22.88
N PRO A 43 -7.06 0.28 -23.78
CA PRO A 43 -7.93 0.20 -24.95
C PRO A 43 -9.41 0.03 -24.58
N ASP A 44 -9.68 -0.50 -23.39
CA ASP A 44 -11.02 -0.77 -22.88
C ASP A 44 -11.59 0.40 -22.05
N LYS A 45 -10.88 1.53 -21.96
CA LYS A 45 -11.28 2.70 -21.16
C LYS A 45 -11.21 3.99 -21.97
N GLU A 46 -12.18 4.88 -21.76
CA GLU A 46 -12.22 6.17 -22.47
C GLU A 46 -11.24 7.17 -21.86
N ASN A 47 -11.08 7.15 -20.53
CA ASN A 47 -10.12 7.99 -19.83
C ASN A 47 -8.85 7.21 -19.47
N CYS A 48 -7.74 7.93 -19.30
CA CYS A 48 -6.54 7.37 -18.71
C CYS A 48 -6.83 6.81 -17.31
N VAL A 49 -5.96 5.93 -16.83
CA VAL A 49 -5.96 5.43 -15.46
C VAL A 49 -4.56 5.59 -14.86
N CYS A 50 -4.50 5.70 -13.54
CA CYS A 50 -3.25 5.72 -12.80
C CYS A 50 -3.04 4.36 -12.13
N GLU A 51 -2.12 3.58 -12.67
CA GLU A 51 -1.72 2.28 -12.14
C GLU A 51 -0.55 2.42 -11.17
N ILE A 52 -0.64 1.71 -10.05
CA ILE A 52 0.38 1.62 -9.02
C ILE A 52 0.83 0.17 -8.95
N HIS A 53 2.10 -0.06 -9.28
CA HIS A 53 2.73 -1.36 -9.32
C HIS A 53 3.74 -1.50 -8.18
N TYR A 54 3.85 -2.69 -7.62
CA TYR A 54 4.91 -3.07 -6.69
C TYR A 54 5.68 -4.27 -7.25
N ASN A 55 7.00 -4.15 -7.41
CA ASN A 55 7.86 -5.22 -7.94
C ASN A 55 7.31 -5.89 -9.23
N ASN A 56 6.80 -5.07 -10.16
CA ASN A 56 6.21 -5.49 -11.45
C ASN A 56 4.84 -6.17 -11.40
N ALA A 57 4.17 -6.16 -10.25
CA ALA A 57 2.78 -6.60 -10.14
C ALA A 57 1.88 -5.41 -9.79
N GLN A 58 0.73 -5.33 -10.46
CA GLN A 58 -0.25 -4.28 -10.22
C GLN A 58 -0.87 -4.47 -8.83
N TRP A 59 -0.79 -3.42 -8.02
CA TRP A 59 -1.35 -3.40 -6.67
C TRP A 59 -2.66 -2.62 -6.66
N VAL A 60 -2.64 -1.40 -7.18
CA VAL A 60 -3.76 -0.46 -7.14
C VAL A 60 -3.93 0.23 -8.47
N GLU A 61 -5.16 0.57 -8.82
CA GLU A 61 -5.48 1.48 -9.93
C GLU A 61 -6.41 2.58 -9.46
N ILE A 62 -6.18 3.81 -9.92
CA ILE A 62 -7.08 4.95 -9.73
C ILE A 62 -7.68 5.29 -11.09
N SER A 63 -9.01 5.30 -11.17
CA SER A 63 -9.78 5.64 -12.36
C SER A 63 -10.60 6.91 -12.14
N THR A 64 -10.68 7.75 -13.17
CA THR A 64 -11.58 8.92 -13.24
C THR A 64 -12.61 8.76 -14.35
N GLU A 65 -12.97 7.52 -14.71
CA GLU A 65 -14.05 7.27 -15.66
C GLU A 65 -15.41 7.72 -15.15
N THR A 66 -15.58 7.81 -13.84
CA THR A 66 -16.77 8.33 -13.18
C THR A 66 -16.54 9.74 -12.62
N ASP A 67 -17.61 10.48 -12.33
CA ASP A 67 -17.54 11.83 -11.73
C ASP A 67 -16.76 11.89 -10.40
N THR A 68 -16.63 10.75 -9.73
CA THR A 68 -15.78 10.60 -8.54
C THR A 68 -14.61 9.67 -8.85
N PRO A 69 -13.37 10.00 -8.45
CA PRO A 69 -12.24 9.10 -8.60
C PRO A 69 -12.46 7.82 -7.79
N ILE A 70 -12.35 6.67 -8.45
CA ILE A 70 -12.48 5.34 -7.82
C ILE A 70 -11.10 4.70 -7.74
N ILE A 71 -10.85 4.02 -6.61
CA ILE A 71 -9.65 3.22 -6.39
C ILE A 71 -10.00 1.73 -6.43
N TYR A 72 -9.27 0.96 -7.23
CA TYR A 72 -9.39 -0.49 -7.35
C TYR A 72 -8.16 -1.14 -6.71
N PHE A 73 -8.38 -2.15 -5.87
CA PHE A 73 -7.31 -2.96 -5.28
C PHE A 73 -7.28 -4.33 -5.95
N TYR A 74 -6.11 -4.72 -6.44
CA TYR A 74 -5.91 -6.03 -7.05
C TYR A 74 -5.37 -7.02 -6.03
N SER A 75 -5.81 -8.27 -6.15
CA SER A 75 -5.28 -9.37 -5.37
C SER A 75 -3.78 -9.55 -5.65
N HIS A 76 -3.04 -9.97 -4.62
CA HIS A 76 -1.63 -10.31 -4.83
C HIS A 76 -1.56 -11.51 -5.81
N PRO A 77 -0.64 -11.50 -6.79
CA PRO A 77 -0.59 -12.54 -7.83
C PRO A 77 -0.23 -13.96 -7.34
N VAL A 78 0.13 -14.12 -6.07
CA VAL A 78 0.75 -15.37 -5.55
C VAL A 78 0.32 -15.61 -4.10
N ASN A 79 0.38 -14.57 -3.27
CA ASN A 79 -0.06 -14.62 -1.88
C ASN A 79 -1.54 -14.24 -1.75
N ASP A 80 -2.12 -14.45 -0.57
CA ASP A 80 -3.51 -14.09 -0.29
C ASP A 80 -3.72 -12.56 -0.20
N TYR A 81 -2.69 -11.81 0.19
CA TYR A 81 -2.77 -10.36 0.39
C TYR A 81 -1.42 -9.67 0.15
N TRP A 82 -1.50 -8.34 0.03
CA TRP A 82 -0.35 -7.44 0.02
C TRP A 82 -0.01 -7.01 1.44
N GLU A 83 1.28 -7.01 1.78
CA GLU A 83 1.78 -6.58 3.09
C GLU A 83 2.82 -5.47 2.92
N PHE A 84 2.52 -4.30 3.48
CA PHE A 84 3.38 -3.13 3.48
C PHE A 84 3.25 -2.37 4.80
N PRO A 85 4.26 -1.58 5.23
CA PRO A 85 4.08 -0.60 6.28
C PRO A 85 2.98 0.40 5.90
N LEU A 86 2.07 0.70 6.84
CA LEU A 86 0.91 1.56 6.59
C LEU A 86 1.33 2.95 6.08
N ASP A 87 2.32 3.57 6.71
CA ASP A 87 2.78 4.91 6.33
C ASP A 87 3.31 4.95 4.90
N VAL A 88 4.03 3.89 4.49
CA VAL A 88 4.56 3.75 3.12
C VAL A 88 3.41 3.62 2.12
N ALA A 89 2.43 2.78 2.40
CA ALA A 89 1.28 2.58 1.53
C ALA A 89 0.49 3.89 1.34
N LEU A 90 0.23 4.63 2.43
CA LEU A 90 -0.47 5.91 2.36
C LEU A 90 0.32 6.96 1.58
N GLU A 91 1.65 7.03 1.77
CA GLU A 91 2.51 7.97 1.04
C GLU A 91 2.47 7.71 -0.47
N VAL A 92 2.51 6.45 -0.90
CA VAL A 92 2.43 6.07 -2.33
C VAL A 92 1.08 6.47 -2.92
N LEU A 93 -0.01 6.21 -2.21
CA LEU A 93 -1.36 6.58 -2.65
C LEU A 93 -1.53 8.10 -2.75
N GLU A 94 -1.00 8.86 -1.79
CA GLU A 94 -1.05 10.32 -1.83
C GLU A 94 -0.24 10.88 -3.00
N LYS A 95 0.96 10.34 -3.25
CA LYS A 95 1.78 10.70 -4.41
C LYS A 95 1.07 10.40 -5.74
N ALA A 96 0.47 9.23 -5.86
CA ALA A 96 -0.28 8.84 -7.05
C ALA A 96 -1.50 9.75 -7.28
N LYS A 97 -2.25 10.04 -6.21
CA LYS A 97 -3.40 10.96 -6.27
C LYS A 97 -2.98 12.35 -6.75
N LYS A 98 -1.92 12.93 -6.20
CA LYS A 98 -1.43 14.25 -6.62
C LYS A 98 -1.00 14.25 -8.08
N ARG A 99 -0.21 13.25 -8.48
CA ARG A 99 0.27 13.10 -9.87
C ARG A 99 -0.86 12.92 -10.88
N TYR A 100 -1.96 12.30 -10.47
CA TYR A 100 -3.04 11.95 -11.39
C TYR A 100 -4.20 12.96 -11.42
N LEU A 101 -4.49 13.63 -10.30
CA LEU A 101 -5.64 14.55 -10.18
C LEU A 101 -5.25 16.04 -10.16
N GLU A 102 -3.98 16.36 -9.90
CA GLU A 102 -3.50 17.75 -9.79
C GLU A 102 -2.56 18.18 -10.95
N GLU A 103 -2.28 17.29 -11.91
CA GLU A 103 -1.66 17.62 -13.22
C GLU A 103 -2.74 17.82 -14.28
#